data_AF-A0A6G1MKC8-F1
#
_entry.id   AF-A0A6G1MKC8-F1
#
_cell.length_a   1.000
_cell.length_b   1.000
_cell.length_c   1.000
_cell.angle_alpha   90.00
_cell.angle_beta   90.00
_cell.angle_gamma   90.00
#
_symmetry.space_group_name_H-M   'P 1'
#
loop_
_entity.id
_entity.type
_entity.pdbx_description
1 polymer ?
#
loop_
_entity_poly.entity_id
_entity_poly.type
_entity_poly.pdbx_seq_one_letter_code
_entity_poly.pdbx_strand_id
1 'polypeptide(L)'
;MENPTYTAPSQSAAGISKLNGYQNTLILKFQNIIELATEDTADLTMAATQTHQIQVHTAAMIKTVEDLLTLTRALKEAWLFGQMGEDVADQNGESSTGVSTNGNEQIDEDAKFVVEWLRTKLREGNVTDDIGDGSDGK
;
A
#
# COMPACT_ATOMS: atom_id res chain seq x y z
N MET A 1 6.30 18.76 -12.91
CA MET A 1 6.22 17.90 -11.71
C MET A 1 5.36 16.72 -12.07
N GLU A 2 6.00 15.61 -12.41
CA GLU A 2 5.32 14.35 -12.71
C GLU A 2 4.94 13.72 -11.36
N ASN A 3 3.65 13.56 -11.12
CA ASN A 3 3.15 12.85 -9.95
C ASN A 3 3.76 11.44 -9.94
N PRO A 4 4.28 10.96 -8.80
CA PRO A 4 4.73 9.58 -8.70
C PRO A 4 3.54 8.69 -9.04
N THR A 5 3.69 7.95 -10.13
CA THR A 5 2.62 7.18 -10.75
C THR A 5 2.21 6.10 -9.77
N TYR A 6 0.97 6.22 -9.31
CA TYR A 6 0.20 5.21 -8.58
C TYR A 6 0.52 3.80 -9.08
N THR A 7 1.23 3.01 -8.27
CA THR A 7 1.65 1.64 -8.62
C THR A 7 0.50 0.62 -8.61
N ALA A 8 -0.75 1.07 -8.37
CA ALA A 8 -1.88 0.17 -8.18
C ALA A 8 -2.49 -0.52 -9.42
N PRO A 9 -2.19 -0.22 -10.71
CA PRO A 9 -2.74 -1.05 -11.78
C PRO A 9 -2.18 -2.48 -11.75
N SER A 10 -0.97 -2.68 -11.23
CA SER A 10 -0.38 -4.02 -11.09
C SER A 10 -1.01 -4.85 -9.96
N GLN A 11 -1.26 -4.22 -8.80
CA GLN A 11 -1.88 -4.85 -7.63
C GLN A 11 -3.37 -5.13 -7.88
N SER A 12 -4.09 -4.22 -8.54
CA SER A 12 -5.50 -4.41 -8.88
C SER A 12 -5.70 -5.49 -9.94
N ALA A 13 -4.87 -5.52 -11.00
CA ALA A 13 -4.90 -6.57 -12.00
C ALA A 13 -4.59 -7.95 -11.38
N ALA A 14 -3.58 -8.04 -10.51
CA ALA A 14 -3.25 -9.28 -9.80
C ALA A 14 -4.36 -9.77 -8.87
N GLY A 15 -5.05 -8.85 -8.18
CA GLY A 15 -6.21 -9.18 -7.34
C GLY A 15 -7.38 -9.74 -8.15
N ILE A 16 -7.70 -9.12 -9.29
CA ILE A 16 -8.77 -9.55 -10.19
C ILE A 16 -8.47 -10.93 -10.78
N SER A 17 -7.23 -11.19 -11.22
CA SER A 17 -6.83 -12.51 -11.72
C SER A 17 -6.96 -13.61 -10.66
N LYS A 18 -6.58 -13.33 -9.41
CA LYS A 18 -6.74 -14.28 -8.29
C LYS A 18 -8.21 -14.56 -7.99
N LEU A 19 -9.04 -13.52 -7.95
CA LEU A 19 -10.48 -13.67 -7.73
C LEU A 19 -11.14 -14.55 -8.80
N ASN A 20 -10.84 -14.30 -10.08
CA ASN A 20 -11.34 -15.11 -11.19
C ASN A 20 -10.85 -16.57 -11.08
N GLY A 21 -9.60 -16.77 -10.66
CA GLY A 21 -9.05 -18.11 -10.39
C GLY A 21 -9.80 -18.86 -9.30
N TYR A 22 -10.11 -18.19 -8.18
CA TYR A 22 -10.89 -18.77 -7.08
C TYR A 22 -12.33 -19.07 -7.50
N GLN A 23 -12.98 -18.16 -8.21
CA GLN A 23 -14.34 -18.38 -8.74
C GLN A 23 -14.40 -19.61 -9.65
N ASN A 24 -13.49 -19.70 -10.62
CA ASN A 24 -13.43 -20.83 -11.54
C ASN A 24 -13.14 -22.14 -10.81
N THR A 25 -12.24 -22.12 -9.82
CA THR A 25 -11.94 -23.29 -9.01
C THR A 25 -13.16 -23.75 -8.22
N LEU A 26 -13.91 -22.82 -7.61
CA LEU A 26 -15.09 -23.15 -6.83
C LEU A 26 -16.18 -23.79 -7.70
N ILE A 27 -16.46 -23.20 -8.87
CA ILE A 27 -17.43 -23.71 -9.84
C ILE A 27 -17.01 -25.10 -10.33
N LEU A 28 -15.75 -25.26 -10.74
CA LEU A 28 -15.23 -26.52 -11.26
C LEU A 28 -15.32 -27.64 -10.21
N LYS A 29 -14.93 -27.39 -8.96
CA LYS A 29 -15.01 -28.41 -7.91
C LYS A 29 -16.45 -28.79 -7.57
N PHE A 30 -17.36 -27.82 -7.57
CA PHE A 30 -18.78 -28.10 -7.37
C PHE A 30 -19.37 -28.94 -8.52
N GLN A 31 -19.01 -28.62 -9.76
CA GLN A 31 -19.41 -29.41 -10.93
C GLN A 31 -18.89 -30.85 -10.84
N ASN A 32 -17.62 -31.05 -10.48
CA ASN A 32 -17.06 -32.41 -10.30
C ASN A 32 -17.82 -33.21 -9.23
N ILE A 33 -18.28 -32.57 -8.15
CA ILE A 33 -19.11 -33.24 -7.13
C ILE A 33 -20.45 -33.68 -7.71
N ILE A 34 -21.10 -32.83 -8.51
CA ILE A 34 -22.38 -33.18 -9.15
C ILE A 34 -22.16 -34.36 -10.11
N GLU A 35 -21.12 -34.31 -10.94
CA GLU A 35 -20.80 -35.39 -11.88
C GLU A 35 -20.61 -36.72 -11.15
N LEU A 36 -19.81 -36.75 -10.08
CA LEU A 36 -19.59 -37.93 -9.25
C LEU A 36 -20.86 -38.40 -8.51
N ALA A 37 -21.74 -37.48 -8.12
CA ALA A 37 -23.00 -37.83 -7.43
C ALA A 37 -24.07 -38.39 -8.37
N THR A 38 -24.02 -38.04 -9.65
CA THR A 38 -24.96 -38.53 -10.67
C THR A 38 -24.52 -39.83 -11.34
N GLU A 39 -23.27 -40.24 -11.13
CA GLU A 39 -22.71 -41.45 -11.74
C GLU A 39 -23.12 -42.70 -10.95
N ASP A 40 -23.86 -43.58 -11.61
CA ASP A 40 -24.38 -44.81 -11.00
C ASP A 40 -23.25 -45.84 -10.86
N THR A 41 -22.96 -46.28 -9.63
CA THR A 41 -21.87 -47.22 -9.36
C THR A 41 -22.37 -48.64 -9.15
N ALA A 42 -21.95 -49.54 -10.04
CA ALA A 42 -22.25 -50.96 -9.94
C ALA A 42 -21.35 -51.71 -8.94
N ASP A 43 -20.18 -51.15 -8.58
CA ASP A 43 -19.18 -51.78 -7.71
C ASP A 43 -18.91 -50.97 -6.44
N LEU A 44 -18.75 -51.67 -5.30
CA LEU A 44 -18.52 -51.08 -3.98
C LEU A 44 -17.19 -50.33 -3.92
N THR A 45 -16.17 -50.81 -4.63
CA THR A 45 -14.84 -50.17 -4.70
C THR A 45 -14.92 -48.83 -5.43
N MET A 46 -15.75 -48.77 -6.46
CA MET A 46 -15.99 -47.55 -7.24
C MET A 46 -16.77 -46.52 -6.41
N ALA A 47 -17.79 -46.95 -5.67
CA ALA A 47 -18.54 -46.10 -4.74
C ALA A 47 -17.65 -45.51 -3.63
N ALA A 48 -16.73 -46.32 -3.07
CA ALA A 48 -15.77 -45.85 -2.07
C ALA A 48 -14.81 -44.78 -2.65
N THR A 49 -14.36 -44.99 -3.90
CA THR A 49 -13.49 -44.04 -4.60
C THR A 49 -14.21 -42.72 -4.87
N GLN A 50 -15.45 -42.76 -5.36
CA GLN A 50 -16.26 -41.57 -5.58
C GLN A 50 -16.50 -40.80 -4.28
N THR A 51 -16.84 -41.50 -3.19
CA THR A 51 -17.02 -40.88 -1.87
C THR A 51 -15.76 -40.13 -1.43
N HIS A 52 -14.58 -40.74 -1.62
CA HIS A 52 -13.32 -40.09 -1.32
C HIS A 52 -13.06 -38.86 -2.20
N GLN A 53 -13.34 -38.95 -3.50
CA GLN A 53 -13.18 -37.82 -4.42
C GLN A 53 -14.11 -36.65 -4.07
N ILE A 54 -15.36 -36.92 -3.68
CA ILE A 54 -16.30 -35.89 -3.19
C ILE A 54 -15.72 -35.18 -1.96
N GLN A 55 -15.15 -35.92 -1.01
CA GLN A 55 -14.51 -35.34 0.17
C GLN A 55 -13.31 -34.46 -0.19
N VAL A 56 -12.47 -34.90 -1.13
CA VAL A 56 -11.31 -34.13 -1.62
C VAL A 56 -11.77 -32.85 -2.32
N HIS A 57 -12.78 -32.93 -3.19
CA HIS A 57 -13.34 -31.74 -3.86
C HIS A 57 -13.94 -30.75 -2.87
N THR A 58 -14.64 -31.24 -1.84
CA THR A 58 -15.19 -30.40 -0.77
C THR A 58 -14.09 -29.71 0.02
N ALA A 59 -13.03 -30.42 0.42
CA ALA A 59 -11.89 -29.84 1.12
C ALA A 59 -11.16 -28.78 0.26
N ALA A 60 -11.00 -29.02 -1.04
CA ALA A 60 -10.43 -28.06 -1.97
C ALA A 60 -11.30 -26.80 -2.11
N MET A 61 -12.63 -26.92 -2.08
CA MET A 61 -13.54 -25.78 -2.07
C MET A 61 -13.36 -24.94 -0.80
N ILE A 62 -13.32 -25.57 0.38
CA ILE A 62 -13.11 -24.87 1.66
C ILE A 62 -11.80 -24.09 1.61
N LYS A 63 -10.71 -24.75 1.18
CA LYS A 63 -9.41 -24.09 1.01
C LYS A 63 -9.47 -22.88 0.08
N THR A 64 -10.17 -23.00 -1.05
CA THR A 64 -10.33 -21.89 -2.02
C THR A 64 -11.07 -20.71 -1.39
N VAL A 65 -12.06 -20.96 -0.54
CA VAL A 65 -12.79 -19.92 0.19
C VAL A 65 -11.92 -19.28 1.26
N GLU A 66 -11.09 -20.04 1.98
CA GLU A 66 -10.11 -19.52 2.94
C GLU A 66 -9.07 -18.61 2.24
N ASP A 67 -8.60 -19.00 1.07
CA ASP A 67 -7.69 -18.20 0.25
C ASP A 67 -8.36 -16.91 -0.25
N LEU A 68 -9.67 -16.95 -0.55
CA LEU A 68 -10.47 -15.77 -0.89
C LEU A 68 -10.65 -14.84 0.33
N LEU A 69 -10.96 -15.38 1.51
CA LEU A 69 -11.03 -14.61 2.76
C LEU A 69 -9.70 -13.91 3.05
N THR A 70 -8.58 -14.62 2.86
CA THR A 70 -7.23 -14.06 3.00
C THR A 70 -6.98 -12.92 2.01
N LEU A 71 -7.41 -13.06 0.75
CA LEU A 71 -7.33 -11.99 -0.25
C LEU A 71 -8.15 -10.77 0.16
N THR A 72 -9.37 -10.94 0.67
CA THR A 72 -10.19 -9.80 1.13
C THR A 72 -9.58 -9.10 2.34
N ARG A 73 -8.93 -9.85 3.23
CA ARG A 73 -8.18 -9.27 4.36
C ARG A 73 -7.01 -8.42 3.84
N ALA A 74 -6.21 -8.95 2.92
CA ALA A 74 -5.12 -8.20 2.31
C ALA A 74 -5.61 -6.92 1.61
N LEU A 75 -6.78 -6.97 0.95
CA LEU A 75 -7.38 -5.79 0.32
C LEU A 75 -7.83 -4.74 1.35
N LYS A 76 -8.44 -5.19 2.46
CA LYS A 76 -8.82 -4.30 3.57
C LYS A 76 -7.59 -3.70 4.24
N GLU A 77 -6.54 -4.48 4.46
CA GLU A 77 -5.26 -4.01 5.00
C GLU A 77 -4.61 -3.00 4.05
N ALA A 78 -4.59 -3.26 2.74
CA ALA A 78 -4.10 -2.30 1.75
C ALA A 78 -4.91 -1.00 1.73
N TRP A 79 -6.22 -1.06 1.97
CA TRP A 79 -7.06 0.13 2.06
C TRP A 79 -6.85 0.90 3.38
N LEU A 80 -6.73 0.20 4.50
CA LEU A 80 -6.56 0.79 5.84
C LEU A 80 -5.15 1.36 6.06
N PHE A 81 -4.13 0.69 5.52
CA PHE A 81 -2.71 1.08 5.67
C PHE A 81 -2.14 1.80 4.46
N GLY A 82 -2.92 1.95 3.39
CA GLY A 82 -2.49 2.54 2.11
C GLY A 82 -2.02 3.99 2.19
N GLN A 83 -2.27 4.68 3.31
CA GLN A 83 -1.89 6.08 3.53
C GLN A 83 -1.38 6.41 4.94
N MET A 84 -0.95 5.43 5.74
CA MET A 84 -0.50 5.68 7.13
C MET A 84 0.81 6.49 7.28
N GLY A 85 1.22 7.24 6.25
CA GLY A 85 2.42 8.07 6.25
C GLY A 85 2.19 9.58 6.09
N GLU A 86 1.00 10.07 5.74
CA GLU A 86 0.87 11.49 5.37
C GLU A 86 -0.14 12.31 6.19
N ASP A 87 -1.15 11.70 6.83
CA ASP A 87 -2.25 12.49 7.41
C ASP A 87 -2.53 12.26 8.91
N VAL A 88 -1.64 11.57 9.63
CA VAL A 88 -1.74 11.42 11.11
C VAL A 88 -0.67 12.25 11.84
N ALA A 89 0.06 13.12 11.14
CA ALA A 89 1.10 13.97 11.73
C ALA A 89 0.66 15.43 11.97
N ASP A 90 -0.64 15.78 11.80
CA ASP A 90 -1.09 17.18 11.97
C ASP A 90 -2.25 17.37 12.97
N GLN A 91 -2.48 16.43 13.90
CA GLN A 91 -3.47 16.62 14.97
C GLN A 91 -3.01 16.10 16.35
N ASN A 92 -1.77 16.37 16.71
CA ASN A 92 -1.38 16.64 18.10
C ASN A 92 0.07 17.09 18.14
N GLY A 93 0.28 18.35 18.48
CA GLY A 93 1.62 18.92 18.58
C GLY A 93 2.46 18.22 19.64
N GLU A 94 3.61 17.70 19.24
CA GLU A 94 4.85 17.85 20.00
C GLU A 94 6.06 17.54 19.11
N SER A 95 7.05 18.40 19.27
CA SER A 95 8.32 18.47 18.55
C SER A 95 9.02 17.11 18.42
N SER A 96 9.39 16.71 17.19
CA SER A 96 10.81 16.51 16.79
C SER A 96 10.96 15.64 15.53
N THR A 97 11.58 16.25 14.52
CA THR A 97 12.46 15.60 13.53
C THR A 97 11.82 14.58 12.59
N GLY A 98 10.87 15.03 11.75
CA GLY A 98 10.58 14.39 10.47
C GLY A 98 11.47 14.98 9.38
N VAL A 99 12.48 14.22 8.95
CA VAL A 99 13.35 14.57 7.82
C VAL A 99 12.51 14.57 6.54
N SER A 100 12.13 15.76 6.08
CA SER A 100 11.55 15.96 4.76
C SER A 100 12.71 16.11 3.77
N THR A 101 12.98 15.05 3.00
CA THR A 101 14.11 15.00 2.04
C THR A 101 13.99 15.99 0.87
N ASN A 102 12.86 16.71 0.75
CA ASN A 102 12.68 17.76 -0.26
C ASN A 102 12.89 19.19 0.28
N GLY A 103 12.92 19.38 1.60
CA GLY A 103 13.27 20.68 2.20
C GLY A 103 14.79 20.93 2.24
N ASN A 104 15.58 19.86 2.18
CA ASN A 104 17.03 19.94 2.38
C ASN A 104 17.76 20.62 1.20
N GLU A 105 17.29 20.43 -0.04
CA GLU A 105 17.89 21.08 -1.22
C GLU A 105 17.62 22.59 -1.21
N GLN A 106 16.40 23.00 -0.84
CA GLN A 106 16.03 24.42 -0.77
C GLN A 106 16.74 25.13 0.40
N ILE A 107 16.84 24.47 1.56
CA ILE A 107 17.59 25.00 2.72
C ILE A 107 19.09 25.11 2.42
N ASP A 108 19.67 24.16 1.66
CA ASP A 108 21.07 24.22 1.26
C ASP A 108 21.34 25.33 0.22
N GLU A 109 20.40 25.62 -0.68
CA GLU A 109 20.52 26.74 -1.62
C GLU A 109 20.43 28.09 -0.90
N ASP A 110 19.46 28.25 0.00
CA ASP A 110 19.29 29.46 0.80
C ASP A 110 20.50 29.70 1.73
N ALA A 111 21.03 28.64 2.36
CA ALA A 111 22.21 28.73 3.21
C ALA A 111 23.46 29.15 2.40
N LYS A 112 23.64 28.64 1.18
CA LYS A 112 24.74 29.05 0.29
C LYS A 112 24.63 30.52 -0.10
N PHE A 113 23.43 30.98 -0.42
CA PHE A 113 23.18 32.38 -0.76
C PHE A 113 23.53 33.31 0.41
N VAL A 114 23.09 32.98 1.64
CA VAL A 114 23.41 33.78 2.83
C VAL A 114 24.92 33.82 3.09
N VAL A 115 25.63 32.71 2.88
CA VAL A 115 27.10 32.65 3.03
C VAL A 115 27.80 33.50 1.97
N GLU A 116 27.35 33.48 0.72
CA GLU A 116 27.91 34.31 -0.35
C GLU A 116 27.64 35.80 -0.10
N TRP A 117 26.43 36.14 0.35
CA TRP A 117 26.04 37.49 0.72
C TRP A 117 26.88 38.02 1.89
N LEU A 118 27.07 37.22 2.94
CA LEU A 118 27.94 37.56 4.07
C LEU A 118 29.39 37.77 3.61
N ARG A 119 29.93 36.87 2.77
CA ARG A 119 31.29 37.02 2.22
C ARG A 119 31.45 38.28 1.37
N THR A 120 30.41 38.65 0.63
CA THR A 120 30.38 39.90 -0.15
C THR A 120 30.36 41.11 0.76
N LYS A 121 29.55 41.10 1.83
CA LYS A 121 29.50 42.19 2.82
C LYS A 121 30.77 42.34 3.66
N LEU A 122 31.42 41.24 4.02
CA LEU A 122 32.74 41.25 4.65
C LEU A 122 33.83 41.81 3.72
N ARG A 123 33.73 41.56 2.42
CA ARG A 123 34.65 42.13 1.40
C ARG A 123 34.45 43.63 1.19
N GLU A 124 33.21 44.09 1.26
CA GLU A 124 32.84 45.51 1.15
C GLU A 124 33.22 46.32 2.41
N GLY A 125 33.66 45.68 3.50
CA GLY A 125 34.17 46.35 4.69
C GLY A 125 33.14 47.18 5.45
N ASN A 126 31.83 47.00 5.17
CA ASN A 126 30.75 47.70 5.85
C ASN A 126 29.93 46.73 6.70
N VAL A 127 30.52 46.25 7.81
CA VAL A 127 29.77 45.69 8.93
C VAL A 127 29.63 46.82 9.95
N THR A 128 28.73 47.75 9.65
CA THR A 128 28.22 48.68 10.65
C THR A 128 26.96 48.07 11.23
N ASP A 129 27.07 47.79 12.52
CA ASP A 129 26.01 47.41 13.45
C ASP A 129 24.82 48.36 13.30
N ASP A 130 23.75 47.88 12.66
CA ASP A 130 22.44 48.54 12.70
C ASP A 130 21.43 47.52 13.24
N ILE A 131 21.73 47.03 14.44
CA ILE A 131 20.74 46.41 15.32
C ILE A 131 20.22 47.54 16.23
N GLY A 132 19.14 48.17 15.78
CA GLY A 132 18.23 48.91 16.65
C GLY A 132 17.93 50.32 16.18
N ASP A 133 16.71 50.52 15.68
CA ASP A 133 15.71 51.24 16.48
C ASP A 133 14.30 51.01 15.91
N GLY A 134 13.48 50.29 16.68
CA GLY A 134 12.04 50.40 16.57
C GLY A 134 11.58 51.56 17.44
N SER A 135 11.47 52.75 16.87
CA SER A 135 10.89 53.90 17.57
C SER A 135 10.25 54.89 16.59
N ASP A 136 8.93 54.99 16.73
CA ASP A 136 8.06 56.15 16.55
C ASP A 136 8.09 57.02 15.28
N GLY A 137 6.90 57.22 14.73
CA GLY A 137 6.45 58.59 14.47
C GLY A 137 5.62 58.82 13.21
N LYS A 138 4.29 58.70 13.37
CA LYS A 138 3.18 59.28 12.59
C LYS A 138 2.84 58.71 11.21
#